data_AF-A0A6N4TF66-F1
#
_entry.id   AF-A0A6N4TF66-F1
#
_cell.length_a   1.000
_cell.length_b   1.000
_cell.length_c   1.000
_cell.angle_alpha   90.00
_cell.angle_beta   90.00
_cell.angle_gamma   90.00
#
_symmetry.space_group_name_H-M   'P 1'
#
loop_
_entity.id
_entity.type
_entity.pdbx_description
1 polymer ?
#
loop_
_entity_poly.entity_id
_entity_poly.type
_entity_poly.pdbx_seq_one_letter_code
_entity_poly.pdbx_strand_id
1 'polypeptide(L)' 'MVQAVIYLGILGGIYALVFYLNHKTPLPKGCENLKAECEGCHDTSCCNNPAHDL' A
#
# COMPACT_ATOMS: atom_id res chain seq x y z
N MET A 1 -5.79 -22.06 20.54
CA MET A 1 -5.08 -20.85 21.03
C MET A 1 -3.70 -20.71 20.40
N VAL A 2 -2.76 -21.63 20.61
CA VAL A 2 -1.38 -21.54 20.05
C VAL A 2 -1.37 -21.36 18.53
N GLN A 3 -2.15 -22.15 17.79
CA GLN A 3 -2.26 -22.01 16.33
C GLN A 3 -2.73 -20.62 15.89
N ALA A 4 -3.72 -20.05 16.58
CA ALA A 4 -4.21 -18.70 16.28
C ALA A 4 -3.15 -17.63 16.53
N VAL A 5 -2.34 -17.77 17.59
CA VAL A 5 -1.21 -16.86 17.87
C VAL A 5 -0.14 -16.96 16.79
N ILE A 6 0.17 -18.18 16.33
CA ILE A 6 1.13 -18.40 15.23
C ILE A 6 0.62 -17.74 13.94
N TYR A 7 -0.64 -17.96 13.56
CA TYR A 7 -1.21 -17.34 12.37
C TYR A 7 -1.23 -15.82 12.46
N LEU A 8 -1.59 -15.26 13.60
CA LEU A 8 -1.59 -13.81 13.80
C LEU A 8 -0.17 -13.23 13.73
N GLY A 9 0.83 -13.92 14.30
CA GLY A 9 2.24 -13.54 14.19
C GLY A 9 2.74 -13.55 12.75
N ILE A 10 2.42 -14.59 11.98
CA ILE A 10 2.82 -14.70 10.56
C ILE A 10 2.15 -13.60 9.73
N LEU A 11 0.83 -13.43 9.84
CA LEU A 11 0.10 -12.42 9.06
C LEU A 11 0.55 -11.00 9.43
N GLY A 12 0.71 -10.71 10.73
CA GLY A 12 1.21 -9.43 11.21
C GLY A 12 2.64 -9.15 10.73
N GLY A 13 3.51 -10.16 10.75
CA GLY A 13 4.88 -10.07 10.24
C GLY A 13 4.94 -9.80 8.75
N ILE A 14 4.16 -10.54 7.95
CA ILE A 14 4.06 -10.32 6.50
C ILE A 14 3.54 -8.90 6.21
N TYR A 15 2.49 -8.48 6.90
CA TYR A 15 1.94 -7.13 6.75
C TYR A 15 2.97 -6.05 7.06
N ALA A 16 3.67 -6.15 8.20
CA ALA A 16 4.69 -5.18 8.59
C ALA A 16 5.86 -5.14 7.58
N LEU A 17 6.29 -6.29 7.07
CA LEU A 17 7.32 -6.38 6.05
C LEU A 17 6.90 -5.69 4.74
N VAL A 18 5.72 -6.03 4.23
CA VAL A 18 5.19 -5.43 2.99
C VAL A 18 4.98 -3.93 3.18
N PHE A 19 4.45 -3.49 4.32
CA PHE A 19 4.29 -2.07 4.65
C PHE A 19 5.63 -1.33 4.63
N TYR A 20 6.67 -1.90 5.23
CA TYR A 20 8.01 -1.33 5.25
C TYR A 20 8.61 -1.22 3.84
N LEU A 21 8.50 -2.30 3.04
CA LEU A 21 9.00 -2.31 1.67
C LEU A 21 8.22 -1.32 0.79
N ASN A 22 6.91 -1.21 0.96
CA ASN A 22 6.07 -0.25 0.24
C ASN A 22 6.48 1.20 0.52
N HIS A 23 6.82 1.54 1.77
CA HIS A 23 7.33 2.88 2.12
C HIS A 23 8.72 3.18 1.58
N LYS A 24 9.49 2.15 1.20
CA LYS A 24 10.79 2.31 0.55
C LYS A 24 10.72 2.36 -0.97
N THR A 25 9.60 1.95 -1.56
CA THR A 25 9.38 2.11 -3.00
C THR A 25 9.41 3.60 -3.34
N PRO A 26 10.32 4.05 -4.21
CA PRO A 26 10.39 5.46 -4.57
C PRO A 26 9.09 5.90 -5.23
N LEU A 27 8.65 7.10 -4.87
CA LEU A 27 7.50 7.73 -5.53
C LEU A 27 7.85 8.06 -6.99
N PRO A 28 6.88 7.98 -7.91
CA PRO A 28 7.07 8.48 -9.26
C PRO A 28 7.39 9.99 -9.23
N LYS A 29 8.23 10.44 -10.16
CA LYS A 29 8.63 11.85 -10.25
C LYS A 29 7.40 12.74 -10.47
N GLY A 30 7.29 13.84 -9.71
CA GLY A 30 6.14 14.76 -9.77
C GLY A 30 4.91 14.29 -9.00
N CYS A 31 5.01 13.17 -8.27
CA CYS A 31 3.96 12.63 -7.43
C CYS A 31 4.41 12.54 -5.97
N GLU A 32 5.08 13.59 -5.46
CA GLU A 32 5.47 13.66 -4.05
C GLU A 32 4.26 13.70 -3.11
N ASN A 33 3.13 14.19 -3.63
CA ASN A 33 1.82 14.09 -3.00
C ASN A 33 0.97 13.13 -3.83
N LEU A 34 0.77 11.89 -3.35
CA LEU A 34 -0.06 10.83 -3.96
C LEU A 34 -1.56 11.20 -3.96
N LYS A 35 -1.91 12.38 -4.47
CA LYS A 35 -3.29 12.80 -4.71
C LYS A 35 -3.77 12.24 -6.05
N ALA A 36 -5.07 12.24 -6.24
CA ALA A 36 -5.74 11.87 -7.49
C ALA A 36 -5.21 12.63 -8.73
N GLU A 37 -4.63 13.82 -8.51
CA GLU A 37 -4.03 14.68 -9.53
C GLU A 37 -2.71 14.12 -10.12
N CYS A 38 -2.10 13.10 -9.51
CA CYS A 38 -0.88 12.46 -9.98
C CYS A 38 -1.15 11.51 -11.16
N GLU A 39 -0.41 11.66 -12.26
CA GLU A 39 -0.50 10.78 -13.45
C GLU A 39 -0.20 9.31 -13.12
N GLY A 40 0.71 9.04 -12.17
CA GLY A 40 0.98 7.68 -11.68
C GLY A 40 -0.16 7.04 -10.88
N CYS A 41 -1.06 7.85 -10.31
CA CYS A 41 -2.27 7.37 -9.62
C CYS A 41 -3.44 7.06 -10.57
N HIS A 42 -3.30 7.33 -11.87
CA HIS A 42 -4.30 6.94 -12.88
C HIS A 42 -4.30 5.43 -13.19
N ASP A 43 -3.37 4.65 -12.63
CA ASP A 43 -3.50 3.18 -12.61
C ASP A 43 -4.71 2.81 -11.73
N THR A 44 -5.65 2.03 -12.26
CA THR A 44 -6.86 1.58 -11.52
C THR A 44 -6.52 0.77 -10.28
N SER A 45 -5.32 0.19 -10.23
CA SER A 45 -4.78 -0.56 -9.09
C SER A 45 -4.33 0.35 -7.94
N CYS A 46 -4.14 1.65 -8.19
CA CYS A 46 -3.81 2.62 -7.16
C CYS A 46 -5.05 2.91 -6.29
N CYS A 47 -4.94 2.76 -4.97
CA CYS A 47 -6.06 3.07 -4.05
C CYS A 47 -6.49 4.55 -4.09
N ASN A 48 -5.61 5.46 -4.54
CA ASN A 48 -5.91 6.88 -4.67
C ASN A 48 -6.37 7.26 -6.09
N ASN A 49 -6.72 6.26 -6.91
CA ASN A 49 -7.29 6.52 -8.22
C ASN A 49 -8.65 7.23 -8.07
N PRO A 50 -8.92 8.30 -8.84
CA PRO A 50 -10.20 9.00 -8.81
C PRO A 50 -11.44 8.10 -9.04
N ALA A 51 -11.27 6.95 -9.68
CA ALA A 51 -12.35 5.96 -9.87
C ALA A 51 -12.83 5.32 -8.56
N HIS A 52 -12.04 5.39 -7.48
CA HIS A 52 -12.41 4.88 -6.15
C HIS A 52 -13.07 5.95 -5.26
N ASP A 53 -13.18 7.21 -5.72
CA ASP A 53 -13.86 8.31 -5.02
C ASP A 53 -15.37 8.40 -5.35
N LEU A 54 -15.96 7.34 -5.92
CA LEU A 54 -17.38 7.24 -6.28
C LEU A 54 -18.29 6.87 -5.10
#